data_AF-A0A2S9G216-F1
#
_entry.id   AF-A0A2S9G216-F1
#
_cell.length_a   1.000
_cell.length_b   1.000
_cell.length_c   1.000
_cell.angle_alpha   90.00
_cell.angle_beta   90.00
_cell.angle_gamma   90.00
#
_symmetry.space_group_name_H-M   'P 1'
#
loop_
_entity.id
_entity.type
_entity.pdbx_description
1 polymer ?
#
loop_
_entity_poly.entity_id
_entity_poly.type
_entity_poly.pdbx_seq_one_letter_code
_entity_poly.pdbx_strand_id
1 'polypeptide(L)' 'VDQAETTIKKAAELGFLRQLRGQRDHWEVRRILKAYVDAQTLGDFAAKLREYAGASTGDE' A
#
# COMPACT_ATOMS: atom_id res chain seq x y z
N VAL A 1 12.61 -5.18 -13.05
CA VAL A 1 13.17 -4.03 -12.30
C VAL A 1 12.18 -2.87 -12.26
N ASP A 2 11.54 -2.54 -13.38
CA ASP A 2 10.53 -1.46 -13.52
C ASP A 2 9.34 -1.50 -12.54
N GLN A 3 8.79 -2.70 -12.29
CA GLN A 3 7.68 -2.88 -11.34
C GLN A 3 8.06 -2.51 -9.90
N ALA A 4 9.33 -2.71 -9.52
CA ALA A 4 9.79 -2.39 -8.17
C ALA A 4 9.88 -0.88 -7.97
N GLU A 5 10.45 -0.14 -8.92
CA GLU A 5 10.48 1.32 -8.89
C GLU A 5 9.08 1.95 -8.88
N THR A 6 8.17 1.39 -9.69
CA THR A 6 6.77 1.82 -9.71
C THR A 6 6.10 1.63 -8.35
N THR A 7 6.35 0.48 -7.71
CA THR A 7 5.82 0.17 -6.37
C THR A 7 6.40 1.10 -5.30
N ILE A 8 7.70 1.40 -5.38
CA ILE A 8 8.40 2.30 -4.46
C ILE A 8 7.86 3.73 -4.57
N LYS A 9 7.67 4.26 -5.79
CA LYS A 9 7.04 5.58 -6.01
C LYS A 9 5.64 5.65 -5.43
N LYS A 10 4.82 4.63 -5.70
CA LYS A 10 3.44 4.57 -5.20
C LYS A 10 3.40 4.52 -3.67
N ALA A 11 4.30 3.76 -3.05
CA ALA A 11 4.45 3.71 -1.60
C ALA A 11 4.93 5.05 -1.01
N ALA A 12 5.75 5.81 -1.73
CA ALA A 12 6.15 7.16 -1.36
C ALA A 12 5.01 8.19 -1.48
N GLU A 13 4.20 8.12 -2.54
CA GLU A 13 3.03 8.99 -2.75
C GLU A 13 1.95 8.76 -1.70
N LEU A 14 1.70 7.49 -1.34
CA LEU A 14 0.81 7.11 -0.23
C LEU A 14 1.40 7.46 1.14
N GLY A 15 2.65 7.92 1.16
CA GLY A 15 3.33 8.42 2.33
C GLY A 15 4.08 7.36 3.13
N PHE A 16 3.91 6.06 2.86
CA PHE A 16 4.59 4.94 3.56
C PHE A 16 6.10 5.06 3.57
N LEU A 17 6.65 5.59 2.48
CA LEU A 17 8.06 5.88 2.34
C LEU A 17 8.30 7.40 2.28
N ARG A 18 9.40 7.85 2.85
CA ARG A 18 9.91 9.21 2.67
C ARG A 18 11.33 9.12 2.10
N GLN A 19 11.60 9.82 1.00
CA GLN A 19 12.94 9.86 0.44
C GLN A 19 13.89 10.62 1.38
N LEU A 20 15.08 10.07 1.63
CA LEU A 20 16.09 10.76 2.44
C LEU A 20 16.67 11.94 1.65
N ARG A 21 16.76 13.10 2.30
CA ARG A 21 17.41 14.27 1.69
C ARG A 21 18.90 13.99 1.49
N GLY A 22 19.38 14.24 0.28
CA GLY A 22 20.80 14.09 -0.07
C GLY A 22 21.23 12.67 -0.49
N GLN A 23 20.34 11.67 -0.43
CA GLN A 23 20.64 10.31 -0.88
C GLN A 23 19.60 9.87 -1.92
N ARG A 24 20.02 9.77 -3.19
CA ARG A 24 19.19 9.20 -4.25
C ARG A 24 18.99 7.71 -3.97
N ASP A 25 17.80 7.20 -4.28
CA ASP A 25 17.38 5.81 -4.04
C ASP A 25 17.33 5.32 -2.58
N HIS A 26 17.50 6.21 -1.60
CA HIS A 26 17.34 5.88 -0.19
C HIS A 26 16.01 6.36 0.35
N TRP A 27 15.33 5.46 1.06
CA TRP A 27 13.98 5.66 1.57
C TRP A 27 13.92 5.31 3.06
N GLU A 28 13.27 6.15 3.84
CA GLU A 28 12.94 5.91 5.24
C GLU A 28 11.50 5.41 5.30
N VAL A 29 11.31 4.27 5.97
CA VAL A 29 9.97 3.70 6.20
C VAL A 29 9.32 4.46 7.35
N ARG A 30 8.27 5.22 7.07
CA ARG A 30 7.52 5.91 8.13
C ARG A 30 6.65 4.89 8.89
N ARG A 31 6.64 4.93 10.22
CA ARG A 31 5.80 4.10 11.12
C ARG A 31 4.29 4.41 11.07
N ILE A 32 3.79 4.95 9.95
CA ILE A 32 2.44 5.51 9.79
C ILE A 32 1.33 4.46 9.70
N LEU A 33 1.63 3.17 9.49
CA LEU A 33 0.57 2.17 9.40
C LEU A 33 -0.21 1.98 10.72
N LYS A 34 0.39 2.25 11.89
CA LYS A 34 -0.34 2.09 13.17
C LYS A 34 -1.22 3.31 13.51
N ALA A 35 -1.05 4.44 12.82
CA ALA A 35 -1.75 5.69 13.14
C ALA A 35 -2.77 6.13 12.08
N TYR A 36 -2.65 5.65 10.83
CA TYR A 36 -3.51 6.10 9.72
C TYR A 36 -4.57 5.10 9.28
N VAL A 37 -4.41 3.81 9.63
CA VAL A 37 -5.40 2.75 9.36
C VAL A 37 -5.39 1.86 10.59
N ASP A 38 -6.43 1.96 11.42
CA ASP A 38 -6.59 1.02 12.52
C ASP A 38 -6.75 -0.41 11.94
N ALA A 39 -6.31 -1.42 12.70
CA ALA A 39 -6.40 -2.83 12.30
C ALA A 39 -7.83 -3.22 11.89
N GLN A 40 -8.85 -2.58 12.47
CA GLN A 40 -10.24 -2.74 12.08
C GLN A 40 -10.49 -2.35 10.61
N THR A 41 -10.04 -1.16 10.20
CA THR A 41 -10.25 -0.65 8.83
C THR A 41 -9.54 -1.51 7.79
N LEU A 42 -8.37 -2.05 8.13
CA LEU A 42 -7.64 -2.95 7.23
C LEU A 42 -8.36 -4.30 7.08
N GLY A 43 -8.95 -4.82 8.16
CA GLY A 43 -9.75 -6.04 8.14
C GLY A 43 -11.01 -5.91 7.28
N ASP A 44 -11.77 -4.82 7.46
CA ASP A 44 -12.93 -4.50 6.63
C ASP A 44 -12.57 -4.35 5.15
N PHE A 45 -11.48 -3.66 4.86
CA PHE A 45 -11.01 -3.48 3.48
C PHE A 45 -10.62 -4.83 2.84
N ALA A 46 -9.92 -5.69 3.56
CA ALA A 46 -9.56 -7.03 3.09
C ALA A 46 -10.79 -7.95 2.92
N ALA A 47 -11.85 -7.76 3.72
CA ALA A 47 -13.12 -8.45 3.52
C ALA A 47 -13.81 -7.98 2.23
N LYS A 48 -13.87 -6.67 2.00
CA LYS A 48 -14.46 -6.06 0.80
C LYS A 48 -13.75 -6.52 -0.49
N LEU A 49 -12.42 -6.57 -0.48
CA LEU A 49 -11.63 -7.05 -1.61
C LEU A 49 -11.88 -8.53 -1.92
N ARG A 50 -12.05 -9.37 -0.88
CA ARG A 50 -12.43 -10.79 -1.06
C ARG A 50 -13.84 -10.93 -1.64
N GLU A 51 -14.76 -10.07 -1.22
CA GLU A 51 -16.12 -10.02 -1.76
C GLU A 51 -16.11 -9.70 -3.27
N TYR A 52 -15.34 -8.67 -3.69
CA TYR A 52 -15.20 -8.35 -5.10
C TYR A 52 -14.49 -9.45 -5.90
N ALA A 53 -13.44 -10.06 -5.35
CA ALA A 53 -12.73 -11.15 -6.01
C ALA A 53 -13.61 -12.42 -6.17
N GLY A 54 -14.47 -12.70 -5.18
CA GLY A 54 -15.46 -13.78 -5.25
C GLY A 54 -16.61 -13.46 -6.19
N ALA A 55 -17.08 -12.21 -6.20
CA ALA A 55 -18.15 -11.74 -7.09
C ALA A 55 -17.73 -11.79 -8.57
N SER A 56 -16.45 -11.55 -8.90
CA SER A 56 -15.92 -11.73 -10.26
C SER A 56 -15.87 -13.19 -10.76
N THR A 57 -16.22 -14.18 -9.93
CA THR A 57 -16.36 -15.59 -10.34
C THR A 57 -17.83 -15.99 -10.57
N GLY A 58 -18.77 -15.05 -10.44
CA GLY A 58 -20.22 -15.30 -10.53
C GLY A 58 -20.92 -14.86 -11.83
N ASP A 59 -20.19 -14.34 -12.81
CA ASP A 59 -20.72 -13.97 -14.13
C ASP A 59 -20.10 -14.87 -15.21
N GLU A 60 -20.50 -16.15 -15.23
CA GLU A 60 -20.57 -17.01 -16.42
C GLU A 60 -21.72 -18.02 -16.27
#